data_AF-A0A2D7NT35-F1
#
_entry.id   AF-A0A2D7NT35-F1
#
_cell.length_a   1.000
_cell.length_b   1.000
_cell.length_c   1.000
_cell.angle_alpha   90.00
_cell.angle_beta   90.00
_cell.angle_gamma   90.00
#
_symmetry.space_group_name_H-M   'P 1'
#
loop_
_entity.id
_entity.type
_entity.pdbx_description
1 polymer ?
#
loop_
_entity_poly.entity_id
_entity_poly.type
_entity_poly.pdbx_seq_one_letter_code
_entity_poly.pdbx_strand_id
1 'polypeptide(L)'
;MGFESKDFQSARIKLIIENLLGDIAWNIKAIQDIPQVYPIDPLDEELLKALKEENIVNLNNLFILLGMIYDIHNVQLVKENLSHGSMDSVTFAIEMLDVFVEDEIKPMLLPILDDITDKERLDLLLNFFPPEHFESYSDLLTQIINRDFNRITRYAKSLAMNRFYQLPEVRVSNSLIANLFNPDVLLLQSAANSIYQIEPEAYQVHTKRIKSYSKLRLDEIILPPVFAYKEEENYRKMLLVERVRFIKSLPSFSAIPGDSITRMVDVMNQRKVVKGTVLVNEGDNGDQPLLVIIKGKIDLMRSGAVFKSLGPKDIMGEEVILFSEKYDYQAVAKEETFFFALPKEELFDLMTLHSEILRAFLNLIDTTIKSEPIDPFDLSILDDNVSVFN
;
A
#
# COMPACT_ATOMS: atom_id res chain seq x y z
N MET A 1 22.80 11.83 -40.17
CA MET A 1 21.57 12.30 -39.48
C MET A 1 20.98 11.12 -38.71
N GLY A 2 21.46 10.89 -37.48
CA GLY A 2 21.03 9.73 -36.67
C GLY A 2 21.54 9.71 -35.23
N PHE A 3 22.36 10.68 -34.81
CA PHE A 3 22.87 10.77 -33.43
C PHE A 3 21.96 11.56 -32.47
N GLU A 4 21.12 12.49 -32.97
CA GLU A 4 20.32 13.37 -32.10
C GLU A 4 19.25 12.66 -31.25
N SER A 5 18.80 11.46 -31.64
CA SER A 5 17.69 10.78 -30.93
C SER A 5 18.12 10.09 -29.62
N LYS A 6 19.37 9.64 -29.49
CA LYS A 6 19.85 8.99 -28.25
C LYS A 6 20.20 10.03 -27.18
N ASP A 7 20.87 11.11 -27.57
CA ASP A 7 21.29 12.16 -26.64
C ASP A 7 20.09 12.92 -26.04
N PHE A 8 19.05 13.17 -26.85
CA PHE A 8 17.82 13.80 -26.37
C PHE A 8 17.03 12.90 -25.40
N GLN A 9 16.97 11.60 -25.66
CA GLN A 9 16.34 10.64 -24.75
C GLN A 9 17.11 10.53 -23.43
N SER A 10 18.44 10.45 -23.49
CA SER A 10 19.30 10.46 -22.31
C SER A 10 19.12 11.73 -21.48
N ALA A 11 19.12 12.91 -22.12
CA ALA A 11 18.87 14.18 -21.42
C ALA A 11 17.51 14.21 -20.69
N ARG A 12 16.46 13.68 -21.32
CA ARG A 12 15.14 13.57 -20.68
C ARG A 12 15.15 12.61 -19.49
N ILE A 13 15.85 11.48 -19.60
CA ILE A 13 15.98 10.52 -18.49
C ILE A 13 16.76 11.14 -17.33
N LYS A 14 17.82 11.91 -17.61
CA LYS A 14 18.57 12.65 -16.59
C LYS A 14 17.68 13.63 -15.82
N LEU A 15 16.82 14.39 -16.52
CA LEU A 15 15.84 15.26 -15.85
C LEU A 15 14.88 14.47 -14.94
N ILE A 16 14.46 13.27 -15.34
CA ILE A 16 13.60 12.43 -14.49
C ILE A 16 14.38 11.95 -13.26
N ILE A 17 15.65 11.56 -13.44
CA ILE A 17 16.56 11.20 -12.35
C ILE A 17 16.70 12.36 -11.36
N GLU A 18 17.01 13.57 -11.83
CA GLU A 18 17.14 14.77 -10.99
C GLU A 18 15.86 15.07 -10.18
N ASN A 19 14.68 14.98 -10.82
CA ASN A 19 13.41 15.17 -10.12
C ASN A 19 13.20 14.11 -9.03
N LEU A 20 13.54 12.85 -9.32
CA LEU A 20 13.40 11.74 -8.38
C LEU A 20 14.36 11.87 -7.18
N LEU A 21 15.59 12.33 -7.43
CA LEU A 21 16.57 12.65 -6.37
C LEU A 21 16.05 13.80 -5.49
N GLY A 22 15.42 14.82 -6.10
CA GLY A 22 14.77 15.91 -5.38
C GLY A 22 13.58 15.46 -4.52
N ASP A 23 12.78 14.51 -5.02
CA ASP A 23 11.68 13.91 -4.25
C ASP A 23 12.20 13.11 -3.04
N ILE A 24 13.28 12.34 -3.22
CA ILE A 24 13.94 11.63 -2.11
C ILE A 24 14.50 12.62 -1.08
N ALA A 25 15.17 13.68 -1.51
CA ALA A 25 15.70 14.72 -0.63
C ALA A 25 14.59 15.38 0.19
N TRP A 26 13.46 15.70 -0.45
CA TRP A 26 12.29 16.26 0.22
C TRP A 26 11.71 15.29 1.25
N ASN A 27 11.58 14.01 0.89
CA ASN A 27 11.08 12.98 1.81
C ASN A 27 12.02 12.78 3.01
N ILE A 28 13.34 12.83 2.82
CA ILE A 28 14.32 12.78 3.94
C ILE A 28 14.07 13.95 4.90
N LYS A 29 13.91 15.17 4.39
CA LYS A 29 13.61 16.34 5.21
C LYS A 29 12.27 16.21 5.94
N ALA A 30 11.23 15.74 5.25
CA ALA A 30 9.93 15.47 5.86
C ALA A 30 10.03 14.44 6.99
N ILE A 31 10.75 13.33 6.78
CA ILE A 31 10.96 12.28 7.80
C ILE A 31 11.65 12.83 9.04
N GLN A 32 12.64 13.72 8.89
CA GLN A 32 13.35 14.34 10.03
C GLN A 32 12.45 15.26 10.87
N ASP A 33 11.49 15.94 10.24
CA ASP A 33 10.64 16.93 10.89
C ASP A 33 9.33 16.32 11.44
N ILE A 34 9.06 15.04 11.18
CA ILE A 34 7.98 14.29 11.86
C ILE A 34 8.38 14.08 13.33
N PRO A 35 7.56 14.51 14.31
CA PRO A 35 7.87 14.37 15.72
C PRO A 35 8.15 12.92 16.16
N GLN A 36 9.27 12.71 16.84
CA GLN A 36 9.66 11.43 17.46
C GLN A 36 9.62 11.51 19.00
N VAL A 37 8.75 12.36 19.56
CA VAL A 37 8.66 12.57 21.01
C VAL A 37 7.88 11.43 21.65
N TYR A 38 8.45 10.79 22.68
CA TYR A 38 7.81 9.66 23.36
C TYR A 38 6.67 10.12 24.29
N PRO A 39 5.49 9.45 24.29
CA PRO A 39 5.11 8.34 23.42
C PRO A 39 4.83 8.81 21.98
N ILE A 40 5.40 8.09 21.00
CA ILE A 40 5.21 8.39 19.58
C ILE A 40 3.76 8.11 19.20
N ASP A 41 3.13 9.04 18.49
CA ASP A 41 1.78 8.84 17.96
C ASP A 41 1.81 7.75 16.87
N PRO A 42 0.94 6.74 16.92
CA PRO A 42 0.91 5.68 15.92
C PRO A 42 0.76 6.17 14.47
N LEU A 43 0.07 7.30 14.26
CA LEU A 43 -0.08 7.89 12.92
C LEU A 43 1.20 8.57 12.44
N ASP A 44 2.01 9.11 13.36
CA ASP A 44 3.31 9.71 13.03
C ASP A 44 4.31 8.61 12.63
N GLU A 45 4.31 7.48 13.34
CA GLU A 45 5.09 6.29 12.97
C GLU A 45 4.66 5.73 11.61
N GLU A 46 3.36 5.66 11.35
CA GLU A 46 2.82 5.15 10.09
C GLU A 46 3.16 6.07 8.90
N LEU A 47 3.05 7.39 9.08
CA LEU A 47 3.42 8.37 8.05
C LEU A 47 4.93 8.29 7.76
N LEU A 48 5.76 8.18 8.79
CA LEU A 48 7.21 7.98 8.62
C LEU A 48 7.50 6.69 7.84
N LYS A 49 6.82 5.58 8.17
CA LYS A 49 6.97 4.32 7.43
C LYS A 49 6.57 4.47 5.97
N ALA A 50 5.45 5.16 5.68
CA ALA A 50 4.98 5.38 4.32
C ALA A 50 5.98 6.19 3.48
N LEU A 51 6.56 7.25 4.03
CA LEU A 51 7.60 8.04 3.33
C LEU A 51 8.88 7.25 3.10
N LYS A 52 9.28 6.38 4.03
CA LYS A 52 10.42 5.47 3.85
C LYS A 52 10.15 4.42 2.76
N GLU A 53 8.97 3.81 2.75
CA GLU A 53 8.53 2.89 1.69
C GLU A 53 8.57 3.59 0.32
N GLU A 54 8.11 4.85 0.25
CA GLU A 54 8.15 5.67 -0.96
C GLU A 54 9.58 5.91 -1.44
N ASN A 55 10.52 6.25 -0.55
CA ASN A 55 11.93 6.40 -0.89
C ASN A 55 12.54 5.10 -1.43
N ILE A 56 12.19 3.94 -0.88
CA ILE A 56 12.64 2.64 -1.40
C ILE A 56 12.12 2.42 -2.84
N VAL A 57 10.86 2.76 -3.12
CA VAL A 57 10.29 2.68 -4.47
C VAL A 57 11.00 3.65 -5.42
N ASN A 58 11.22 4.89 -4.99
CA ASN A 58 11.94 5.90 -5.77
C ASN A 58 13.38 5.48 -6.07
N LEU A 59 14.09 4.89 -5.11
CA LEU A 59 15.43 4.32 -5.33
C LEU A 59 15.42 3.17 -6.34
N ASN A 60 14.40 2.30 -6.30
CA ASN A 60 14.28 1.24 -7.30
C ASN A 60 14.05 1.80 -8.71
N ASN A 61 13.18 2.81 -8.83
CA ASN A 61 12.93 3.49 -10.10
C ASN A 61 14.19 4.22 -10.61
N LEU A 62 14.99 4.80 -9.71
CA LEU A 62 16.26 5.41 -10.03
C LEU A 62 17.22 4.42 -10.69
N PHE A 63 17.39 3.22 -10.13
CA PHE A 63 18.22 2.18 -10.76
C PHE A 63 17.70 1.74 -12.14
N ILE A 64 16.38 1.69 -12.34
CA ILE A 64 15.80 1.39 -13.67
C ILE A 64 16.18 2.49 -14.67
N LEU A 65 16.04 3.76 -14.28
CA LEU A 65 16.39 4.90 -15.13
C LEU A 65 17.90 4.96 -15.42
N LEU A 66 18.75 4.69 -14.42
CA LEU A 66 20.20 4.58 -14.59
C LEU A 66 20.54 3.46 -15.59
N GLY A 67 19.90 2.29 -15.49
CA GLY A 67 20.11 1.18 -16.44
C GLY A 67 19.61 1.45 -17.87
N MET A 68 18.85 2.53 -18.10
CA MET A 68 18.46 2.97 -19.45
C MET A 68 19.50 3.87 -20.11
N ILE A 69 20.30 4.61 -19.33
CA ILE A 69 21.32 5.56 -19.85
C ILE A 69 22.76 5.08 -19.64
N TYR A 70 22.98 4.15 -18.71
CA TYR A 70 24.25 3.50 -18.40
C TYR A 70 24.16 2.00 -18.66
N ASP A 71 25.30 1.29 -18.54
CA ASP A 71 25.34 -0.16 -18.71
C ASP A 71 24.51 -0.88 -17.61
N ILE A 72 23.54 -1.69 -18.05
CA ILE A 72 22.59 -2.35 -17.16
C ILE A 72 23.26 -3.35 -16.20
N HIS A 73 24.35 -4.00 -16.62
CA HIS A 73 25.05 -4.97 -15.76
C HIS A 73 25.80 -4.25 -14.64
N ASN A 74 26.46 -3.14 -14.95
CA ASN A 74 27.12 -2.32 -13.93
C ASN A 74 26.12 -1.74 -12.92
N VAL A 75 24.99 -1.21 -13.40
CA VAL A 75 23.95 -0.65 -12.54
C VAL A 75 23.32 -1.72 -11.63
N GLN A 76 23.08 -2.92 -12.18
CA GLN A 76 22.55 -4.04 -11.40
C GLN A 76 23.55 -4.53 -10.34
N LEU A 77 24.85 -4.59 -10.68
CA LEU A 77 25.89 -4.97 -9.73
C LEU A 77 25.99 -3.96 -8.57
N VAL A 78 25.88 -2.66 -8.85
CA VAL A 78 25.80 -1.62 -7.82
C VAL A 78 24.59 -1.85 -6.90
N LYS A 79 23.41 -2.07 -7.48
CA LYS A 79 22.18 -2.32 -6.73
C LYS A 79 22.29 -3.54 -5.82
N GLU A 80 22.88 -4.63 -6.32
CA GLU A 80 23.11 -5.85 -5.55
C GLU A 80 24.06 -5.61 -4.39
N ASN A 81 25.19 -4.94 -4.61
CA ASN A 81 26.15 -4.63 -3.54
C ASN A 81 25.52 -3.75 -2.45
N LEU A 82 24.74 -2.72 -2.81
CA LEU A 82 24.02 -1.89 -1.85
C LEU A 82 23.00 -2.69 -1.01
N SER A 83 22.37 -3.71 -1.60
CA SER A 83 21.39 -4.54 -0.89
C SER A 83 22.00 -5.47 0.17
N HIS A 84 23.31 -5.76 0.08
CA HIS A 84 24.02 -6.57 1.09
C HIS A 84 24.28 -5.78 2.37
N GLY A 85 24.32 -4.45 2.29
CA GLY A 85 24.35 -3.55 3.44
C GLY A 85 25.61 -3.60 4.33
N SER A 86 26.69 -4.23 3.88
CA SER A 86 27.99 -4.13 4.57
C SER A 86 28.70 -2.85 4.16
N MET A 87 29.41 -2.19 5.08
CA MET A 87 30.15 -0.94 4.79
C MET A 87 31.10 -1.09 3.58
N ASP A 88 31.79 -2.24 3.48
CA ASP A 88 32.66 -2.55 2.35
C ASP A 88 31.89 -2.68 1.01
N SER A 89 30.70 -3.31 1.04
CA SER A 89 29.87 -3.46 -0.16
C SER A 89 29.28 -2.13 -0.64
N VAL A 90 28.89 -1.24 0.29
CA VAL A 90 28.40 0.10 0.00
C VAL A 90 29.52 0.95 -0.60
N THR A 91 30.71 0.92 0.02
CA THR A 91 31.89 1.65 -0.49
C THR A 91 32.24 1.21 -1.91
N PHE A 92 32.29 -0.10 -2.16
CA PHE A 92 32.55 -0.64 -3.49
C PHE A 92 31.49 -0.22 -4.53
N ALA A 93 30.20 -0.24 -4.14
CA ALA A 93 29.12 0.20 -5.02
C ALA A 93 29.23 1.69 -5.39
N ILE A 94 29.65 2.54 -4.45
CA ILE A 94 29.89 3.96 -4.66
C ILE A 94 31.07 4.19 -5.60
N GLU A 95 32.20 3.49 -5.39
CA GLU A 95 33.36 3.56 -6.28
C GLU A 95 32.98 3.14 -7.71
N MET A 96 32.18 2.08 -7.85
CA MET A 96 31.66 1.66 -9.15
C MET A 96 30.82 2.75 -9.81
N LEU A 97 29.89 3.37 -9.09
CA LEU A 97 29.07 4.47 -9.63
C LEU A 97 29.93 5.67 -10.06
N ASP A 98 30.95 6.02 -9.29
CA ASP A 98 31.82 7.16 -9.58
C ASP A 98 32.61 6.97 -10.91
N VAL A 99 32.87 5.72 -11.32
CA VAL A 99 33.56 5.42 -12.58
C VAL A 99 32.70 5.70 -13.81
N PHE A 100 31.39 5.45 -13.78
CA PHE A 100 30.56 5.49 -14.99
C PHE A 100 29.44 6.52 -14.98
N VAL A 101 29.06 7.07 -13.82
CA VAL A 101 28.08 8.16 -13.73
C VAL A 101 28.76 9.48 -14.09
N GLU A 102 28.06 10.41 -14.72
CA GLU A 102 28.59 11.72 -15.07
C GLU A 102 28.63 12.69 -13.87
N ASP A 103 29.62 13.60 -13.85
CA ASP A 103 29.86 14.53 -12.73
C ASP A 103 28.70 15.47 -12.41
N GLU A 104 27.74 15.64 -13.31
CA GLU A 104 26.51 16.41 -13.06
C GLU A 104 25.59 15.70 -12.07
N ILE A 105 25.49 14.36 -12.12
CA ILE A 105 24.55 13.57 -11.32
C ILE A 105 25.17 13.08 -10.02
N LYS A 106 26.49 12.77 -10.02
CA LYS A 106 27.19 12.21 -8.86
C LYS A 106 26.94 12.97 -7.55
N PRO A 107 27.02 14.31 -7.51
CA PRO A 107 26.89 15.05 -6.26
C PRO A 107 25.49 14.94 -5.62
N MET A 108 24.47 14.65 -6.43
CA MET A 108 23.10 14.41 -5.97
C MET A 108 22.84 12.93 -5.65
N LEU A 109 23.45 12.02 -6.42
CA LEU A 109 23.22 10.59 -6.32
C LEU A 109 23.99 9.95 -5.15
N LEU A 110 25.29 10.24 -5.03
CA LEU A 110 26.15 9.56 -4.08
C LEU A 110 25.71 9.77 -2.62
N PRO A 111 25.35 10.98 -2.16
CA PRO A 111 24.91 11.18 -0.77
C PRO A 111 23.67 10.35 -0.39
N ILE A 112 22.81 10.05 -1.37
CA ILE A 112 21.59 9.25 -1.14
C ILE A 112 21.94 7.78 -0.91
N LEU A 113 22.99 7.28 -1.56
CA LEU A 113 23.40 5.87 -1.49
C LEU A 113 24.46 5.61 -0.43
N ASP A 114 25.10 6.67 0.07
CA ASP A 114 26.17 6.61 1.05
C ASP A 114 25.67 6.32 2.47
N ASP A 115 26.53 5.64 3.25
CA ASP A 115 26.29 5.27 4.65
C ASP A 115 26.64 6.45 5.58
N ILE A 116 25.94 7.57 5.36
CA ILE A 116 26.06 8.81 6.12
C ILE A 116 24.80 9.09 6.93
N THR A 117 24.90 9.98 7.90
CA THR A 117 23.73 10.37 8.71
C THR A 117 22.71 11.13 7.86
N ASP A 118 21.42 11.01 8.20
CA ASP A 118 20.36 11.74 7.47
C ASP A 118 20.60 13.26 7.47
N LYS A 119 21.24 13.79 8.53
CA LYS A 119 21.57 15.21 8.64
C LYS A 119 22.64 15.60 7.63
N GLU A 120 23.75 14.88 7.59
CA GLU A 120 24.84 15.11 6.63
C GLU A 120 24.36 14.92 5.19
N ARG A 121 23.55 13.89 4.95
CA ARG A 121 22.91 13.63 3.66
C ARG A 121 22.10 14.84 3.19
N LEU A 122 21.26 15.38 4.06
CA LEU A 122 20.46 16.55 3.74
C LEU A 122 21.35 17.77 3.47
N ASP A 123 22.33 18.05 4.32
CA ASP A 123 23.25 19.18 4.15
C ASP A 123 23.96 19.15 2.77
N LEU A 124 24.33 17.97 2.28
CA LEU A 124 24.90 17.79 0.94
C LEU A 124 23.87 18.04 -0.18
N LEU A 125 22.66 17.48 -0.04
CA LEU A 125 21.59 17.59 -1.04
C LEU A 125 21.02 19.01 -1.15
N LEU A 126 21.05 19.79 -0.07
CA LEU A 126 20.59 21.19 -0.05
C LEU A 126 21.40 22.14 -0.95
N ASN A 127 22.59 21.72 -1.41
CA ASN A 127 23.35 22.46 -2.41
C ASN A 127 22.72 22.37 -3.81
N PHE A 128 21.88 21.36 -4.06
CA PHE A 128 21.28 21.07 -5.37
C PHE A 128 19.76 21.25 -5.37
N PHE A 129 19.11 20.94 -4.25
CA PHE A 129 17.67 21.04 -4.08
C PHE A 129 17.31 22.18 -3.12
N PRO A 130 16.20 22.91 -3.36
CA PRO A 130 15.81 24.01 -2.50
C PRO A 130 15.63 23.55 -1.04
N PRO A 131 16.15 24.30 -0.05
CA PRO A 131 15.88 24.03 1.34
C PRO A 131 14.40 24.25 1.64
N GLU A 132 13.76 23.20 2.11
CA GLU A 132 12.38 23.25 2.60
C GLU A 132 12.42 23.53 4.09
N HIS A 133 11.76 24.62 4.47
CA HIS A 133 11.56 24.95 5.87
C HIS A 133 10.09 24.78 6.21
N PHE A 134 9.80 23.89 7.15
CA PHE A 134 8.48 23.74 7.72
C PHE A 134 8.41 24.57 9.00
N GLU A 135 7.51 25.54 9.06
CA GLU A 135 7.39 26.45 10.20
C GLU A 135 6.88 25.72 11.46
N SER A 136 6.10 24.66 11.25
CA SER A 136 5.53 23.84 12.31
C SER A 136 5.19 22.44 11.78
N TYR A 137 4.83 21.53 12.68
CA TYR A 137 4.36 20.21 12.26
C TYR A 137 3.05 20.28 11.45
N SER A 138 2.15 21.21 11.79
CA SER A 138 0.93 21.45 11.02
C SER A 138 1.23 21.94 9.59
N ASP A 139 2.28 22.76 9.45
CA ASP A 139 2.76 23.22 8.15
C ASP A 139 3.33 22.06 7.32
N LEU A 140 4.19 21.20 7.91
CA LEU A 140 4.67 19.98 7.26
C LEU A 140 3.52 19.12 6.73
N LEU A 141 2.51 18.82 7.56
CA LEU A 141 1.34 18.04 7.12
C LEU A 141 0.59 18.74 5.98
N THR A 142 0.46 20.06 6.03
CA THR A 142 -0.18 20.85 4.97
C THR A 142 0.61 20.77 3.66
N GLN A 143 1.94 20.81 3.72
CA GLN A 143 2.83 20.65 2.57
C GLN A 143 2.73 19.24 1.98
N ILE A 144 2.69 18.19 2.80
CA ILE A 144 2.43 16.80 2.36
C ILE A 144 1.09 16.73 1.60
N ILE A 145 0.03 17.31 2.16
CA ILE A 145 -1.32 17.30 1.57
C ILE A 145 -1.35 18.01 0.21
N ASN A 146 -0.64 19.14 0.08
CA ASN A 146 -0.66 19.99 -1.12
C ASN A 146 0.36 19.59 -2.19
N ARG A 147 1.36 18.76 -1.87
CA ARG A 147 2.40 18.32 -2.81
C ARG A 147 1.80 17.65 -4.05
N ASP A 148 2.46 17.74 -5.21
CA ASP A 148 1.96 17.16 -6.46
C ASP A 148 1.76 15.63 -6.33
N PHE A 149 0.69 15.09 -6.91
CA PHE A 149 0.36 13.66 -6.81
C PHE A 149 1.33 12.73 -7.55
N ASN A 150 2.17 13.26 -8.44
CA ASN A 150 3.26 12.52 -9.07
C ASN A 150 4.53 12.46 -8.22
N ARG A 151 4.60 13.26 -7.14
CA ARG A 151 5.79 13.44 -6.29
C ARG A 151 5.61 12.92 -4.87
N ILE A 152 4.40 12.46 -4.54
CA ILE A 152 4.11 11.83 -3.25
C ILE A 152 2.89 10.91 -3.39
N THR A 153 2.95 9.79 -2.70
CA THR A 153 1.90 8.77 -2.75
C THR A 153 0.58 9.28 -2.17
N ARG A 154 -0.53 8.79 -2.73
CA ARG A 154 -1.87 9.10 -2.18
C ARG A 154 -2.04 8.56 -0.76
N TYR A 155 -1.31 7.49 -0.42
CA TYR A 155 -1.31 6.95 0.92
C TYR A 155 -0.70 7.92 1.93
N ALA A 156 0.51 8.44 1.70
CA ALA A 156 1.15 9.42 2.59
C ALA A 156 0.28 10.67 2.80
N LYS A 157 -0.34 11.19 1.73
CA LYS A 157 -1.33 12.27 1.83
C LYS A 157 -2.52 11.92 2.71
N SER A 158 -3.07 10.72 2.54
CA SER A 158 -4.21 10.26 3.34
C SER A 158 -3.87 10.15 4.83
N LEU A 159 -2.64 9.73 5.16
CA LEU A 159 -2.13 9.68 6.54
C LEU A 159 -1.93 11.08 7.11
N ALA A 160 -1.35 12.00 6.33
CA ALA A 160 -1.19 13.39 6.75
C ALA A 160 -2.55 14.05 7.04
N MET A 161 -3.57 13.83 6.20
CA MET A 161 -4.93 14.30 6.49
C MET A 161 -5.50 13.70 7.77
N ASN A 162 -5.27 12.39 8.01
CA ASN A 162 -5.75 11.71 9.21
C ASN A 162 -5.04 12.22 10.48
N ARG A 163 -3.76 12.50 10.37
CA ARG A 163 -2.98 13.09 11.46
C ARG A 163 -3.37 14.54 11.74
N PHE A 164 -3.64 15.32 10.69
CA PHE A 164 -3.90 16.76 10.78
C PHE A 164 -5.06 17.10 11.72
N TYR A 165 -6.19 16.39 11.68
CA TYR A 165 -7.33 16.71 12.55
C TYR A 165 -7.09 16.38 14.04
N GLN A 166 -6.06 15.61 14.35
CA GLN A 166 -5.70 15.23 15.72
C GLN A 166 -4.72 16.20 16.38
N LEU A 167 -4.21 17.18 15.63
CA LEU A 167 -3.37 18.24 16.19
C LEU A 167 -4.21 19.22 17.02
N PRO A 168 -3.64 19.83 18.07
CA PRO A 168 -4.34 20.82 18.87
C PRO A 168 -4.70 22.07 18.07
N GLU A 169 -5.87 22.65 18.35
CA GLU A 169 -6.35 23.94 17.81
C GLU A 169 -6.43 24.05 16.27
N VAL A 170 -6.48 22.92 15.58
CA VAL A 170 -6.63 22.91 14.12
C VAL A 170 -8.00 23.39 13.67
N ARG A 171 -8.02 24.01 12.50
CA ARG A 171 -9.22 24.46 11.80
C ARG A 171 -9.28 23.81 10.44
N VAL A 172 -10.49 23.78 9.87
CA VAL A 172 -10.70 23.33 8.51
C VAL A 172 -9.90 24.22 7.55
N SER A 173 -8.87 23.65 6.93
CA SER A 173 -8.00 24.37 6.00
C SER A 173 -8.55 24.34 4.57
N ASN A 174 -8.16 25.34 3.76
CA ASN A 174 -8.50 25.36 2.33
C ASN A 174 -7.93 24.13 1.59
N SER A 175 -6.81 23.59 2.05
CA SER A 175 -6.21 22.35 1.52
C SER A 175 -7.11 21.14 1.72
N LEU A 176 -7.76 20.99 2.87
CA LEU A 176 -8.74 19.93 3.10
C LEU A 176 -9.98 20.14 2.22
N ILE A 177 -10.48 21.38 2.15
CA ILE A 177 -11.66 21.71 1.32
C ILE A 177 -11.38 21.44 -0.17
N ALA A 178 -10.19 21.77 -0.67
CA ALA A 178 -9.81 21.51 -2.05
C ALA A 178 -9.83 20.01 -2.37
N ASN A 179 -9.42 19.15 -1.43
CA ASN A 179 -9.42 17.71 -1.61
C ASN A 179 -10.82 17.07 -1.63
N LEU A 180 -11.89 17.77 -1.25
CA LEU A 180 -13.26 17.30 -1.49
C LEU A 180 -13.61 17.18 -2.98
N PHE A 181 -12.90 17.91 -3.84
CA PHE A 181 -13.08 17.89 -5.29
C PHE A 181 -12.07 16.97 -6.01
N ASN A 182 -11.23 16.26 -5.24
CA ASN A 182 -10.23 15.37 -5.79
C ASN A 182 -10.92 14.17 -6.49
N PRO A 183 -10.52 13.80 -7.72
CA PRO A 183 -11.03 12.59 -8.37
C PRO A 183 -10.64 11.30 -7.64
N ASP A 184 -9.54 11.32 -6.88
CA ASP A 184 -9.11 10.19 -6.06
C ASP A 184 -10.02 10.03 -4.84
N VAL A 185 -10.67 8.87 -4.75
CA VAL A 185 -11.68 8.57 -3.71
C VAL A 185 -11.05 8.45 -2.33
N LEU A 186 -9.81 7.94 -2.22
CA LEU A 186 -9.10 7.85 -0.95
C LEU A 186 -8.83 9.25 -0.39
N LEU A 187 -8.31 10.16 -1.22
CA LEU A 187 -8.03 11.55 -0.79
C LEU A 187 -9.32 12.31 -0.47
N LEU A 188 -10.37 12.13 -1.28
CA LEU A 188 -11.68 12.72 -1.03
C LEU A 188 -12.27 12.22 0.30
N GLN A 189 -12.25 10.92 0.57
CA GLN A 189 -12.75 10.35 1.84
C GLN A 189 -11.93 10.83 3.03
N SER A 190 -10.60 10.83 2.93
CA SER A 190 -9.72 11.27 4.01
C SER A 190 -9.94 12.74 4.34
N ALA A 191 -10.01 13.61 3.33
CA ALA A 191 -10.30 15.03 3.53
C ALA A 191 -11.69 15.25 4.15
N ALA A 192 -12.71 14.57 3.63
CA ALA A 192 -14.06 14.66 4.15
C ALA A 192 -14.16 14.20 5.62
N ASN A 193 -13.50 13.10 5.98
CA ASN A 193 -13.44 12.65 7.36
C ASN A 193 -12.70 13.65 8.25
N SER A 194 -11.54 14.15 7.82
CA SER A 194 -10.79 15.15 8.58
C SER A 194 -11.62 16.42 8.83
N ILE A 195 -12.35 16.91 7.83
CA ILE A 195 -13.26 18.06 7.98
C ILE A 195 -14.35 17.74 9.02
N TYR A 196 -14.98 16.57 8.94
CA TYR A 196 -16.02 16.17 9.90
C TYR A 196 -15.49 16.06 11.33
N GLN A 197 -14.27 15.53 11.53
CA GLN A 197 -13.65 15.42 12.85
C GLN A 197 -13.29 16.78 13.45
N ILE A 198 -12.88 17.75 12.62
CA ILE A 198 -12.56 19.11 13.07
C ILE A 198 -13.85 19.89 13.37
N GLU A 199 -14.76 19.94 12.40
CA GLU A 199 -15.98 20.75 12.47
C GLU A 199 -17.12 20.09 11.67
N PRO A 200 -18.07 19.40 12.33
CA PRO A 200 -19.18 18.71 11.66
C PRO A 200 -20.07 19.62 10.80
N GLU A 201 -20.24 20.89 11.18
CA GLU A 201 -21.00 21.87 10.41
C GLU A 201 -20.30 22.22 9.09
N ALA A 202 -18.98 22.39 9.11
CA ALA A 202 -18.17 22.66 7.92
C ALA A 202 -18.25 21.50 6.91
N TYR A 203 -18.30 20.25 7.38
CA TYR A 203 -18.55 19.09 6.51
C TYR A 203 -19.86 19.25 5.74
N GLN A 204 -20.95 19.60 6.42
CA GLN A 204 -22.27 19.76 5.78
C GLN A 204 -22.31 20.94 4.81
N VAL A 205 -21.60 22.03 5.12
CA VAL A 205 -21.50 23.21 4.26
C VAL A 205 -20.71 22.89 2.99
N HIS A 206 -19.52 22.29 3.12
CA HIS A 206 -18.62 22.10 1.99
C HIS A 206 -18.99 20.91 1.09
N THR A 207 -19.53 19.82 1.65
CA THR A 207 -19.97 18.66 0.85
C THR A 207 -21.23 18.93 0.01
N LYS A 208 -21.97 20.01 0.26
CA LYS A 208 -23.06 20.45 -0.65
C LYS A 208 -22.53 20.85 -2.03
N ARG A 209 -21.24 21.15 -2.16
CA ARG A 209 -20.61 21.63 -3.40
C ARG A 209 -20.11 20.50 -4.30
N ILE A 210 -20.06 19.26 -3.80
CA ILE A 210 -19.63 18.08 -4.59
C ILE A 210 -20.84 17.38 -5.21
N LYS A 211 -20.59 16.42 -6.11
CA LYS A 211 -21.65 15.64 -6.78
C LYS A 211 -22.52 14.92 -5.74
N SER A 212 -23.84 14.92 -5.96
CA SER A 212 -24.81 14.31 -5.03
C SER A 212 -24.51 12.84 -4.73
N TYR A 213 -24.08 12.08 -5.74
CA TYR A 213 -23.68 10.68 -5.56
C TYR A 213 -22.47 10.50 -4.63
N SER A 214 -21.45 11.34 -4.81
CA SER A 214 -20.25 11.33 -3.94
C SER A 214 -20.62 11.70 -2.51
N LYS A 215 -21.49 12.70 -2.32
CA LYS A 215 -21.98 13.08 -0.99
C LYS A 215 -22.72 11.92 -0.31
N LEU A 216 -23.65 11.26 -1.00
CA LEU A 216 -24.39 10.12 -0.44
C LEU A 216 -23.44 9.01 0.05
N ARG A 217 -22.45 8.64 -0.78
CA ARG A 217 -21.44 7.64 -0.41
C ARG A 217 -20.60 8.08 0.80
N LEU A 218 -20.24 9.37 0.89
CA LEU A 218 -19.50 9.88 2.05
C LEU A 218 -20.36 9.86 3.31
N ASP A 219 -21.61 10.28 3.21
CA ASP A 219 -22.54 10.31 4.34
C ASP A 219 -22.73 8.90 4.92
N GLU A 220 -22.81 7.85 4.08
CA GLU A 220 -22.87 6.44 4.48
C GLU A 220 -21.63 5.96 5.27
N ILE A 221 -20.46 6.58 5.03
CA ILE A 221 -19.18 6.14 5.62
C ILE A 221 -18.79 7.01 6.83
N ILE A 222 -19.07 8.31 6.79
CA ILE A 222 -18.56 9.29 7.75
C ILE A 222 -19.59 9.61 8.84
N LEU A 223 -20.86 9.77 8.47
CA LEU A 223 -21.88 10.17 9.44
C LEU A 223 -22.25 8.99 10.35
N PRO A 224 -22.67 9.26 11.60
CA PRO A 224 -23.19 8.23 12.48
C PRO A 224 -24.38 7.51 11.84
N PRO A 225 -24.50 6.17 12.03
CA PRO A 225 -25.54 5.36 11.39
C PRO A 225 -26.98 5.77 11.79
N VAL A 226 -27.15 6.55 12.86
CA VAL A 226 -28.44 7.16 13.24
C VAL A 226 -28.99 8.05 12.13
N PHE A 227 -28.14 8.57 11.25
CA PHE A 227 -28.51 9.42 10.11
C PHE A 227 -28.53 8.67 8.77
N ALA A 228 -28.31 7.34 8.78
CA ALA A 228 -28.35 6.54 7.56
C ALA A 228 -29.80 6.31 7.11
N TYR A 229 -30.11 6.71 5.87
CA TYR A 229 -31.47 6.68 5.32
C TYR A 229 -31.97 5.27 4.93
N LYS A 230 -31.20 4.21 5.22
CA LYS A 230 -31.54 2.81 4.89
C LYS A 230 -31.43 1.92 6.12
N GLU A 231 -32.52 1.26 6.49
CA GLU A 231 -32.60 0.31 7.61
C GLU A 231 -31.72 -0.94 7.44
N GLU A 232 -31.26 -1.26 6.22
CA GLU A 232 -30.56 -2.52 5.91
C GLU A 232 -29.05 -2.54 6.24
N GLU A 233 -28.40 -1.38 6.44
CA GLU A 233 -26.97 -1.29 6.76
C GLU A 233 -26.70 -0.38 7.96
N ASN A 234 -27.23 -0.73 9.15
CA ASN A 234 -26.92 -0.04 10.42
C ASN A 234 -25.46 -0.27 10.91
N TYR A 235 -24.48 -0.34 10.00
CA TYR A 235 -23.07 -0.42 10.34
C TYR A 235 -22.25 0.55 9.51
N ARG A 236 -21.27 1.18 10.17
CA ARG A 236 -20.35 2.11 9.52
C ARG A 236 -19.31 1.31 8.74
N LYS A 237 -19.19 1.58 7.43
CA LYS A 237 -18.10 1.04 6.61
C LYS A 237 -16.78 1.70 7.02
N MET A 238 -15.68 0.94 6.97
CA MET A 238 -14.34 1.48 7.23
C MET A 238 -13.93 2.44 6.11
N LEU A 239 -13.31 3.56 6.49
CA LEU A 239 -12.68 4.49 5.55
C LEU A 239 -11.59 3.77 4.77
N LEU A 240 -11.35 4.15 3.51
CA LEU A 240 -10.32 3.50 2.69
C LEU A 240 -8.94 3.48 3.37
N VAL A 241 -8.53 4.57 4.02
CA VAL A 241 -7.27 4.63 4.79
C VAL A 241 -7.24 3.63 5.95
N GLU A 242 -8.37 3.38 6.61
CA GLU A 242 -8.47 2.37 7.67
C GLU A 242 -8.41 0.95 7.11
N ARG A 243 -8.95 0.72 5.91
CA ARG A 243 -8.80 -0.56 5.21
C ARG A 243 -7.34 -0.83 4.88
N VAL A 244 -6.61 0.16 4.38
CA VAL A 244 -5.17 0.03 4.11
C VAL A 244 -4.43 -0.39 5.38
N ARG A 245 -4.70 0.29 6.50
CA ARG A 245 -4.11 -0.07 7.80
C ARG A 245 -4.46 -1.47 8.25
N PHE A 246 -5.72 -1.86 8.11
CA PHE A 246 -6.19 -3.19 8.47
C PHE A 246 -5.45 -4.27 7.66
N ILE A 247 -5.36 -4.10 6.35
CA ILE A 247 -4.65 -5.03 5.47
C ILE A 247 -3.14 -5.06 5.76
N LYS A 248 -2.49 -3.91 5.95
CA LYS A 248 -1.07 -3.87 6.34
C LYS A 248 -0.80 -4.50 7.72
N SER A 249 -1.82 -4.63 8.57
CA SER A 249 -1.71 -5.32 9.86
C SER A 249 -1.70 -6.85 9.74
N LEU A 250 -1.95 -7.39 8.54
CA LEU A 250 -1.84 -8.82 8.25
C LEU A 250 -0.37 -9.18 8.00
N PRO A 251 0.17 -10.24 8.64
CA PRO A 251 1.57 -10.61 8.49
C PRO A 251 2.04 -10.72 7.03
N SER A 252 1.27 -11.42 6.18
CA SER A 252 1.59 -11.65 4.77
C SER A 252 1.59 -10.38 3.92
N PHE A 253 0.95 -9.30 4.38
CA PHE A 253 0.81 -8.04 3.64
C PHE A 253 1.60 -6.88 4.26
N SER A 254 2.22 -7.09 5.42
CA SER A 254 2.92 -6.06 6.20
C SER A 254 4.12 -5.41 5.51
N ALA A 255 4.72 -6.13 4.55
CA ALA A 255 5.86 -5.71 3.74
C ALA A 255 5.46 -5.02 2.42
N ILE A 256 4.17 -5.06 2.03
CA ILE A 256 3.72 -4.40 0.81
C ILE A 256 3.69 -2.87 1.06
N PRO A 257 4.27 -2.05 0.16
CA PRO A 257 4.15 -0.61 0.20
C PRO A 257 2.71 -0.16 0.35
N GLY A 258 2.47 0.83 1.20
CA GLY A 258 1.10 1.26 1.49
C GLY A 258 0.36 1.74 0.24
N ASP A 259 1.05 2.43 -0.68
CA ASP A 259 0.49 2.85 -1.97
C ASP A 259 -0.02 1.66 -2.80
N SER A 260 0.70 0.55 -2.86
CA SER A 260 0.25 -0.67 -3.56
C SER A 260 -0.99 -1.28 -2.90
N ILE A 261 -1.05 -1.32 -1.56
CA ILE A 261 -2.26 -1.74 -0.84
C ILE A 261 -3.44 -0.81 -1.13
N THR A 262 -3.20 0.49 -1.35
CA THR A 262 -4.29 1.41 -1.69
C THR A 262 -5.04 0.97 -2.96
N ARG A 263 -4.36 0.35 -3.93
CA ARG A 263 -5.03 -0.16 -5.15
C ARG A 263 -5.88 -1.39 -4.87
N MET A 264 -5.42 -2.25 -3.97
CA MET A 264 -6.18 -3.42 -3.56
C MET A 264 -7.46 -3.03 -2.80
N VAL A 265 -7.41 -2.02 -1.92
CA VAL A 265 -8.60 -1.61 -1.17
C VAL A 265 -9.64 -0.87 -2.03
N ASP A 266 -9.24 -0.30 -3.17
CA ASP A 266 -10.16 0.38 -4.10
C ASP A 266 -11.16 -0.59 -4.74
N VAL A 267 -10.73 -1.83 -4.97
CA VAL A 267 -11.54 -2.90 -5.57
C VAL A 267 -12.17 -3.82 -4.50
N MET A 268 -11.82 -3.63 -3.23
CA MET A 268 -12.42 -4.36 -2.10
C MET A 268 -13.77 -3.80 -1.69
N ASN A 269 -14.72 -4.71 -1.43
CA ASN A 269 -16.03 -4.37 -0.90
C ASN A 269 -16.22 -4.90 0.51
N GLN A 270 -16.54 -4.02 1.46
CA GLN A 270 -16.91 -4.44 2.80
C GLN A 270 -18.34 -4.99 2.80
N ARG A 271 -18.50 -6.23 3.22
CA ARG A 271 -19.80 -6.93 3.33
C ARG A 271 -20.05 -7.36 4.77
N LYS A 272 -21.34 -7.57 5.07
CA LYS A 272 -21.84 -8.10 6.33
C LYS A 272 -22.76 -9.27 6.02
N VAL A 273 -22.64 -10.35 6.77
CA VAL A 273 -23.54 -11.51 6.71
C VAL A 273 -24.02 -11.89 8.10
N VAL A 274 -25.22 -12.46 8.17
CA VAL A 274 -25.81 -12.96 9.42
C VAL A 274 -25.33 -14.38 9.72
N LYS A 275 -25.47 -14.80 10.98
CA LYS A 275 -25.20 -16.18 11.40
C LYS A 275 -25.98 -17.18 10.53
N GLY A 276 -25.31 -18.25 10.13
CA GLY A 276 -25.86 -19.33 9.31
C GLY A 276 -25.76 -19.09 7.80
N THR A 277 -25.28 -17.92 7.36
CA THR A 277 -25.04 -17.65 5.94
C THR A 277 -23.95 -18.59 5.41
N VAL A 278 -24.29 -19.35 4.37
CA VAL A 278 -23.31 -20.16 3.62
C VAL A 278 -22.64 -19.24 2.62
N LEU A 279 -21.31 -19.17 2.66
CA LEU A 279 -20.51 -18.30 1.80
C LEU A 279 -20.08 -19.05 0.53
N VAL A 280 -19.68 -20.31 0.67
CA VAL A 280 -19.37 -21.24 -0.43
C VAL A 280 -19.80 -22.65 -0.03
N ASN A 281 -20.15 -23.47 -1.01
CA ASN A 281 -20.39 -24.91 -0.85
C ASN A 281 -19.25 -25.73 -1.43
N GLU A 282 -19.15 -26.97 -0.94
CA GLU A 282 -18.29 -27.97 -1.54
C GLU A 282 -18.72 -28.22 -3.00
N GLY A 283 -17.76 -28.14 -3.92
CA GLY A 283 -17.98 -28.24 -5.36
C GLY A 283 -18.32 -26.94 -6.08
N ASP A 284 -18.51 -25.82 -5.35
CA ASP A 284 -18.66 -24.51 -5.98
C ASP A 284 -17.39 -24.15 -6.76
N ASN A 285 -17.56 -23.51 -7.91
CA ASN A 285 -16.44 -23.05 -8.71
C ASN A 285 -15.64 -21.97 -7.97
N GLY A 286 -14.35 -21.95 -8.25
CA GLY A 286 -13.35 -21.06 -7.68
C GLY A 286 -13.41 -19.61 -8.17
N ASP A 287 -14.56 -19.15 -8.65
CA ASP A 287 -14.79 -17.78 -9.12
C ASP A 287 -15.18 -16.82 -7.99
N GLN A 288 -15.33 -17.35 -6.77
CA GLN A 288 -15.72 -16.57 -5.60
C GLN A 288 -14.60 -15.60 -5.19
N PRO A 289 -14.95 -14.43 -4.62
CA PRO A 289 -13.97 -13.46 -4.17
C PRO A 289 -13.16 -13.99 -2.99
N LEU A 290 -11.90 -13.55 -2.90
CA LEU A 290 -11.10 -13.72 -1.70
C LEU A 290 -11.74 -12.93 -0.56
N LEU A 291 -11.86 -13.54 0.62
CA LEU A 291 -12.43 -12.89 1.80
C LEU A 291 -11.36 -12.62 2.84
N VAL A 292 -11.30 -11.38 3.34
CA VAL A 292 -10.48 -11.02 4.50
C VAL A 292 -11.41 -10.67 5.67
N ILE A 293 -11.36 -11.45 6.74
CA ILE A 293 -12.31 -11.33 7.85
C ILE A 293 -11.94 -10.16 8.74
N ILE A 294 -12.86 -9.21 8.91
CA ILE A 294 -12.70 -8.02 9.76
C ILE A 294 -13.13 -8.34 11.19
N LYS A 295 -14.29 -8.98 11.33
CA LYS A 295 -14.93 -9.36 12.59
C LYS A 295 -15.86 -10.54 12.33
N GLY A 296 -16.02 -11.41 13.32
CA GLY A 296 -16.92 -12.56 13.23
C GLY A 296 -16.15 -13.87 13.16
N LYS A 297 -16.87 -14.93 12.81
CA LYS A 297 -16.32 -16.28 12.70
C LYS A 297 -16.93 -17.04 11.52
N ILE A 298 -16.09 -17.70 10.75
CA ILE A 298 -16.48 -18.60 9.64
C ILE A 298 -15.91 -19.98 9.95
N ASP A 299 -16.74 -21.02 9.91
CA ASP A 299 -16.25 -22.40 10.00
C ASP A 299 -16.20 -23.01 8.61
N LEU A 300 -15.08 -23.67 8.31
CA LEU A 300 -14.88 -24.48 7.12
C LEU A 300 -15.20 -25.94 7.46
N MET A 301 -16.09 -26.55 6.68
CA MET A 301 -16.67 -27.86 6.93
C MET A 301 -16.43 -28.79 5.74
N ARG A 302 -15.98 -30.02 5.99
CA ARG A 302 -15.86 -31.09 4.98
C ARG A 302 -16.58 -32.33 5.48
N SER A 303 -17.42 -32.95 4.65
CA SER A 303 -18.24 -34.11 5.03
C SER A 303 -19.06 -33.89 6.32
N GLY A 304 -19.51 -32.66 6.56
CA GLY A 304 -20.31 -32.27 7.74
C GLY A 304 -19.53 -32.01 9.03
N ALA A 305 -18.20 -32.17 9.06
CA ALA A 305 -17.35 -31.87 10.21
C ALA A 305 -16.57 -30.56 10.00
N VAL A 306 -16.45 -29.74 11.05
CA VAL A 306 -15.61 -28.54 11.04
C VAL A 306 -14.14 -28.97 11.14
N PHE A 307 -13.31 -28.59 10.17
CA PHE A 307 -11.87 -28.86 10.21
C PHE A 307 -11.03 -27.61 10.48
N LYS A 308 -11.55 -26.42 10.16
CA LYS A 308 -10.89 -25.13 10.40
C LYS A 308 -11.92 -24.06 10.75
N SER A 309 -11.57 -23.18 11.67
CA SER A 309 -12.35 -21.97 11.99
C SER A 309 -11.50 -20.75 11.68
N LEU A 310 -12.07 -19.81 10.93
CA LEU A 310 -11.45 -18.54 10.58
C LEU A 310 -12.09 -17.41 11.39
N GLY A 311 -11.26 -16.52 11.92
CA GLY A 311 -11.63 -15.34 12.71
C GLY A 311 -11.04 -14.04 12.16
N PRO A 312 -11.07 -12.95 12.95
CA PRO A 312 -10.53 -11.67 12.52
C PRO A 312 -9.09 -11.78 12.03
N LYS A 313 -8.79 -11.15 10.89
CA LYS A 313 -7.51 -11.17 10.16
C LYS A 313 -7.19 -12.45 9.38
N ASP A 314 -8.02 -13.48 9.48
CA ASP A 314 -7.86 -14.64 8.62
C ASP A 314 -8.37 -14.35 7.21
N ILE A 315 -7.79 -15.05 6.24
CA ILE A 315 -8.12 -15.00 4.83
C ILE A 315 -8.78 -16.32 4.44
N MET A 316 -9.74 -16.25 3.52
CA MET A 316 -10.40 -17.41 2.95
C MET A 316 -10.37 -17.34 1.42
N GLY A 317 -10.11 -18.47 0.79
CA GLY A 317 -10.17 -18.65 -0.67
C GLY A 317 -8.82 -18.47 -1.36
N GLU A 318 -7.73 -18.25 -0.60
CA GLU A 318 -6.37 -18.16 -1.14
C GLU A 318 -5.94 -19.44 -1.86
N GLU A 319 -6.40 -20.59 -1.37
CA GLU A 319 -6.08 -21.92 -1.90
C GLU A 319 -6.71 -22.17 -3.28
N VAL A 320 -7.93 -21.67 -3.49
CA VAL A 320 -8.68 -21.84 -4.76
C VAL A 320 -8.20 -20.87 -5.85
N ILE A 321 -7.36 -19.90 -5.51
CA ILE A 321 -6.78 -18.99 -6.50
C ILE A 321 -5.66 -19.67 -7.29
N LEU A 322 -4.83 -20.52 -6.65
CA LEU A 322 -3.67 -21.14 -7.30
C LEU A 322 -3.76 -22.67 -7.48
N PHE A 323 -4.52 -23.41 -6.66
CA PHE A 323 -4.43 -24.88 -6.64
C PHE A 323 -5.63 -25.60 -7.23
N SER A 324 -6.83 -25.03 -7.16
CA SER A 324 -8.05 -25.73 -7.60
C SER A 324 -9.01 -24.81 -8.34
N GLU A 325 -9.82 -25.42 -9.21
CA GLU A 325 -10.95 -24.72 -9.84
C GLU A 325 -12.22 -24.77 -8.99
N LYS A 326 -12.20 -25.47 -7.83
CA LYS A 326 -13.38 -25.70 -6.99
C LYS A 326 -13.04 -25.75 -5.50
N TYR A 327 -13.98 -25.32 -4.67
CA TYR A 327 -13.91 -25.48 -3.22
C TYR A 327 -14.13 -26.95 -2.83
N ASP A 328 -13.30 -27.49 -1.93
CA ASP A 328 -13.43 -28.84 -1.38
C ASP A 328 -14.03 -28.84 0.04
N TYR A 329 -14.64 -27.72 0.43
CA TYR A 329 -15.27 -27.50 1.71
C TYR A 329 -16.47 -26.55 1.59
N GLN A 330 -17.34 -26.56 2.59
CA GLN A 330 -18.39 -25.58 2.80
C GLN A 330 -17.95 -24.54 3.84
N ALA A 331 -18.13 -23.25 3.56
CA ALA A 331 -17.86 -22.19 4.54
C ALA A 331 -19.16 -21.58 5.07
N VAL A 332 -19.32 -21.54 6.39
CA VAL A 332 -20.55 -21.04 7.05
C VAL A 332 -20.22 -20.03 8.14
N ALA A 333 -20.85 -18.86 8.08
CA ALA A 333 -20.76 -17.85 9.13
C ALA A 333 -21.41 -18.37 10.43
N LYS A 334 -20.66 -18.44 11.53
CA LYS A 334 -21.18 -18.91 12.83
C LYS A 334 -21.75 -17.80 13.72
N GLU A 335 -21.45 -16.57 13.38
CA GLU A 335 -21.99 -15.36 13.98
C GLU A 335 -22.16 -14.28 12.92
N GLU A 336 -22.52 -13.07 13.33
CA GLU A 336 -22.52 -11.92 12.45
C GLU A 336 -21.09 -11.60 12.01
N THR A 337 -20.82 -11.70 10.71
CA THR A 337 -19.46 -11.61 10.17
C THR A 337 -19.35 -10.46 9.18
N PHE A 338 -18.27 -9.70 9.32
CA PHE A 338 -17.86 -8.61 8.45
C PHE A 338 -16.56 -8.99 7.76
N PHE A 339 -16.48 -8.77 6.46
CA PHE A 339 -15.29 -9.10 5.68
C PHE A 339 -15.11 -8.13 4.50
N PHE A 340 -13.87 -8.00 4.03
CA PHE A 340 -13.58 -7.46 2.71
C PHE A 340 -13.67 -8.58 1.69
N ALA A 341 -14.44 -8.37 0.63
CA ALA A 341 -14.47 -9.23 -0.55
C ALA A 341 -13.63 -8.59 -1.65
N LEU A 342 -12.60 -9.31 -2.11
CA LEU A 342 -11.75 -8.95 -3.23
C LEU A 342 -12.08 -9.87 -4.42
N PRO A 343 -12.68 -9.35 -5.50
CA PRO A 343 -12.96 -10.15 -6.70
C PRO A 343 -11.68 -10.76 -7.28
N LYS A 344 -11.78 -11.99 -7.77
CA LYS A 344 -10.63 -12.75 -8.29
C LYS A 344 -10.00 -12.11 -9.53
N GLU A 345 -10.82 -11.62 -10.46
CA GLU A 345 -10.37 -10.91 -11.67
C GLU A 345 -9.53 -9.68 -11.30
N GLU A 346 -10.05 -8.83 -10.41
CA GLU A 346 -9.36 -7.64 -9.92
C GLU A 346 -8.04 -8.00 -9.20
N LEU A 347 -8.01 -9.10 -8.44
CA LEU A 347 -6.78 -9.59 -7.80
C LEU A 347 -5.73 -10.02 -8.84
N PHE A 348 -6.11 -10.73 -9.90
CA PHE A 348 -5.17 -11.13 -10.96
C PHE A 348 -4.62 -9.92 -11.72
N ASP A 349 -5.46 -8.94 -12.02
CA ASP A 349 -5.04 -7.68 -12.63
C ASP A 349 -4.02 -6.96 -11.73
N LEU A 350 -4.30 -6.89 -10.42
CA LEU A 350 -3.38 -6.32 -9.43
C LEU A 350 -2.06 -7.09 -9.38
N MET A 351 -2.07 -8.42 -9.36
CA MET A 351 -0.84 -9.23 -9.34
C MET A 351 0.00 -9.10 -10.61
N THR A 352 -0.65 -8.86 -11.75
CA THR A 352 0.03 -8.63 -13.04
C THR A 352 0.74 -7.28 -13.06
N LEU A 353 0.15 -6.26 -12.44
CA LEU A 353 0.68 -4.89 -12.42
C LEU A 353 1.61 -4.62 -11.23
N HIS A 354 1.49 -5.39 -10.14
CA HIS A 354 2.17 -5.15 -8.86
C HIS A 354 2.83 -6.42 -8.31
N SER A 355 4.13 -6.57 -8.61
CA SER A 355 4.91 -7.75 -8.24
C SER A 355 4.96 -8.01 -6.73
N GLU A 356 4.89 -6.95 -5.92
CA GLU A 356 4.86 -7.00 -4.47
C GLU A 356 3.58 -7.65 -3.94
N ILE A 357 2.44 -7.45 -4.63
CA ILE A 357 1.17 -8.11 -4.31
C ILE A 357 1.28 -9.59 -4.65
N LEU A 358 1.77 -9.93 -5.86
CA LEU A 358 2.00 -11.32 -6.25
C LEU A 358 2.89 -12.07 -5.24
N ARG A 359 4.02 -11.48 -4.86
CA ARG A 359 4.95 -12.07 -3.87
C ARG A 359 4.27 -12.31 -2.51
N ALA A 360 3.46 -11.37 -2.05
CA ALA A 360 2.72 -11.54 -0.79
C ALA A 360 1.73 -12.71 -0.86
N PHE A 361 1.05 -12.89 -1.99
CA PHE A 361 0.14 -14.03 -2.19
C PHE A 361 0.87 -15.36 -2.31
N LEU A 362 2.02 -15.42 -2.99
CA LEU A 362 2.86 -16.62 -3.02
C LEU A 362 3.32 -17.01 -1.60
N ASN A 363 3.77 -16.04 -0.80
CA ASN A 363 4.16 -16.29 0.59
C ASN A 363 2.99 -16.75 1.46
N LEU A 364 1.81 -16.13 1.31
CA LEU A 364 0.59 -16.53 2.02
C LEU A 364 0.32 -18.02 1.80
N ILE A 365 0.40 -18.44 0.54
CA ILE A 365 0.14 -19.79 0.10
C ILE A 365 1.19 -20.79 0.59
N ASP A 366 2.48 -20.47 0.50
CA ASP A 366 3.55 -21.30 1.05
C ASP A 366 3.37 -21.56 2.55
N THR A 367 2.82 -20.58 3.27
CA THR A 367 2.54 -20.69 4.70
C THR A 367 1.34 -21.61 4.95
N THR A 368 0.30 -21.53 4.11
CA THR A 368 -0.89 -22.38 4.20
C THR A 368 -0.58 -23.84 3.91
N ILE A 369 0.20 -24.15 2.86
CA ILE A 369 0.59 -25.54 2.52
C ILE A 369 1.39 -26.19 3.66
N LYS A 370 2.33 -25.45 4.26
CA LYS A 370 3.14 -25.97 5.38
C LYS A 370 2.32 -26.24 6.65
N SER A 371 1.11 -25.70 6.74
CA SER A 371 0.21 -25.88 7.89
C SER A 371 -0.68 -27.12 7.79
N GLU A 372 -0.78 -27.74 6.61
CA GLU A 372 -1.35 -29.09 6.49
C GLU A 372 -0.27 -30.11 6.87
N PRO A 373 -0.48 -30.95 7.90
CA PRO A 373 0.42 -32.07 8.14
C PRO A 373 0.33 -32.98 6.91
N ILE A 374 1.39 -33.00 6.11
CA ILE A 374 1.59 -34.08 5.15
C ILE A 374 1.61 -35.35 5.98
N ASP A 375 0.56 -36.17 5.90
CA ASP A 375 0.60 -37.52 6.45
C ASP A 375 1.66 -38.27 5.63
N PRO A 376 2.79 -38.71 6.23
CA PRO A 376 3.81 -39.44 5.51
C PRO A 376 3.31 -40.79 4.95
N PHE A 377 2.06 -41.17 5.24
CA PHE A 377 1.37 -42.36 4.75
C PHE A 377 0.20 -42.08 3.81
N ASP A 378 -0.01 -40.85 3.33
CA ASP A 378 -1.01 -40.59 2.29
C ASP A 378 -0.55 -41.12 0.93
N LEU A 379 -0.88 -42.39 0.68
CA LEU A 379 -0.58 -43.13 -0.55
C LEU A 379 -1.49 -42.74 -1.72
N SER A 380 -2.49 -41.86 -1.53
CA SER A 380 -3.38 -41.43 -2.63
C SER A 380 -2.66 -40.61 -3.70
N ILE A 381 -1.49 -40.05 -3.38
CA ILE A 381 -0.62 -39.29 -4.30
C ILE A 381 0.12 -40.23 -5.29
N LEU A 382 0.14 -41.55 -5.03
CA LEU A 382 0.86 -42.54 -5.84
C LEU A 382 0.01 -43.28 -6.88
N ASP A 383 -1.33 -43.13 -6.87
CA ASP A 383 -2.22 -44.01 -7.63
C ASP A 383 -2.58 -43.55 -9.05
N ASP A 384 -2.17 -42.35 -9.49
CA ASP A 384 -2.64 -41.78 -10.77
C ASP A 384 -1.67 -41.88 -11.96
N ASN A 385 -0.66 -42.78 -11.96
CA ASN A 385 0.14 -43.02 -13.18
C ASN A 385 0.90 -44.36 -13.24
N VAL A 386 0.21 -45.51 -13.24
CA VAL A 386 0.71 -46.72 -13.93
C VAL A 386 -0.46 -47.56 -14.47
N SER A 387 -0.82 -47.39 -15.75
CA SER A 387 -0.89 -48.51 -16.72
C SER A 387 -1.64 -48.12 -18.00
N VAL A 388 -0.91 -47.71 -19.04
CA VAL A 388 -1.28 -48.08 -20.42
C VAL A 388 0.00 -48.31 -21.23
N PHE A 389 0.54 -49.52 -21.14
CA PHE A 389 1.18 -50.21 -22.26
C PHE A 389 0.89 -51.70 -22.13
N ASN A 390 -0.21 -52.11 -22.75
CA ASN A 390 -0.31 -53.30 -23.60
C ASN A 390 -1.37 -53.05 -24.66
#